data_AF-A0A930LLY2-F1
#
_entry.id   AF-A0A930LLY2-F1
#
_cell.length_a   1.000
_cell.length_b   1.000
_cell.length_c   1.000
_cell.angle_alpha   90.00
_cell.angle_beta   90.00
_cell.angle_gamma   90.00
#
_symmetry.space_group_name_H-M   'P 1'
#
loop_
_entity.id
_entity.type
_entity.pdbx_description
1 polymer ?
#
loop_
_entity_poly.entity_id
_entity_poly.type
_entity_poly.pdbx_seq_one_letter_code
_entity_poly.pdbx_strand_id
1 'polypeptide(L)'
;MTYMYNDKSLEYMVSMLPDSWRDTFRDVWNLHPEAHFLDVIQTRSGITALALSRHEVDPENVADLRLSAAMVTMNSEEFHSTEHALACSRILTAAACDNPAERRRLLQEAHGYLVGWDSTRNQKG
;
A
#
# COMPACT_ATOMS: atom_id res chain seq x y z
N MET A 1 21.37 8.52 4.10
CA MET A 1 20.13 7.80 4.46
C MET A 1 19.05 8.49 3.65
N THR A 2 18.56 7.78 2.65
CA THR A 2 18.14 8.39 1.39
C THR A 2 16.70 7.99 1.12
N TYR A 3 15.77 8.88 1.48
CA TYR A 3 14.64 9.24 0.64
C TYR A 3 13.68 8.10 0.22
N MET A 4 13.11 7.29 1.12
CA MET A 4 12.00 6.41 0.72
C MET A 4 10.63 7.03 0.94
N TYR A 5 10.42 7.79 2.01
CA TYR A 5 9.16 8.50 2.23
C TYR A 5 9.14 9.88 1.52
N ASN A 6 9.11 9.88 0.19
CA ASN A 6 8.90 11.11 -0.61
C ASN A 6 8.28 10.82 -1.98
N ASP A 7 7.85 11.90 -2.62
CA ASP A 7 7.15 11.90 -3.91
C ASP A 7 7.92 11.20 -5.04
N LYS A 8 9.26 11.22 -5.04
CA LYS A 8 10.03 10.55 -6.10
C LYS A 8 9.94 9.04 -5.98
N SER A 9 10.06 8.52 -4.76
CA SER A 9 9.94 7.09 -4.48
C SER A 9 8.51 6.62 -4.70
N LEU A 10 7.52 7.44 -4.31
CA LEU A 10 6.11 7.20 -4.63
C LEU A 10 5.91 7.07 -6.13
N GLU A 11 6.27 8.07 -6.93
CA GLU A 11 6.00 8.06 -8.36
C GLU A 11 6.78 6.97 -9.10
N TYR A 12 7.98 6.62 -8.64
CA TYR A 12 8.68 5.43 -9.13
C TYR A 12 7.85 4.16 -8.91
N MET A 13 7.38 3.91 -7.68
CA MET A 13 6.54 2.75 -7.37
C MET A 13 5.22 2.75 -8.13
N VAL A 14 4.58 3.90 -8.26
CA VAL A 14 3.32 4.05 -9.00
C VAL A 14 3.49 3.75 -10.49
N SER A 15 4.63 4.13 -11.09
CA SER A 15 4.89 3.87 -12.51
C SER A 15 4.91 2.38 -12.86
N MET A 16 5.28 1.53 -11.90
CA MET A 16 5.35 0.07 -12.04
C MET A 16 4.02 -0.63 -11.72
N LEU A 17 3.07 0.07 -11.10
CA LEU A 17 1.76 -0.49 -10.79
C LEU A 17 0.87 -0.49 -12.03
N PRO A 18 -0.02 -1.50 -12.17
CA PRO A 18 -1.08 -1.44 -13.17
C PRO A 18 -1.96 -0.21 -12.93
N ASP A 19 -2.47 0.39 -14.01
CA ASP A 19 -3.20 1.67 -13.96
C ASP A 19 -4.33 1.66 -12.92
N SER A 20 -5.04 0.54 -12.81
CA SER A 20 -6.17 0.37 -11.89
C SER A 20 -5.80 0.43 -10.40
N TRP A 21 -4.51 0.32 -10.05
CA TRP A 21 -4.00 0.30 -8.68
C TRP A 21 -3.39 1.63 -8.23
N ARG A 22 -2.98 2.46 -9.18
CA ARG A 22 -2.14 3.64 -8.95
C ARG A 22 -2.76 4.60 -7.94
N ASP A 23 -4.02 4.93 -8.13
CA ASP A 23 -4.73 5.89 -7.27
C ASP A 23 -4.88 5.34 -5.85
N THR A 24 -5.28 4.07 -5.70
CA THR A 24 -5.39 3.45 -4.38
C THR A 24 -4.03 3.40 -3.67
N PHE A 25 -2.94 3.12 -4.38
CA PHE A 25 -1.61 3.12 -3.76
C PHE A 25 -1.18 4.53 -3.34
N ARG A 26 -1.42 5.56 -4.18
CA ARG A 26 -1.17 6.97 -3.81
C ARG A 26 -1.97 7.38 -2.57
N ASP A 27 -3.24 7.02 -2.51
CA ASP A 27 -4.10 7.31 -1.37
C ASP A 27 -3.55 6.68 -0.09
N VAL A 28 -3.14 5.41 -0.15
CA VAL A 28 -2.54 4.71 1.01
C VAL A 28 -1.22 5.35 1.42
N TRP A 29 -0.35 5.67 0.45
CA TRP A 29 0.95 6.26 0.72
C TRP A 29 0.85 7.62 1.42
N ASN A 30 -0.10 8.45 0.97
CA ASN A 30 -0.31 9.81 1.46
C ASN A 30 -1.20 9.90 2.71
N LEU A 31 -1.64 8.77 3.27
CA LEU A 31 -2.35 8.76 4.55
C LEU A 31 -1.44 9.28 5.67
N HIS A 32 -1.88 10.35 6.32
CA HIS A 32 -1.21 10.95 7.47
C HIS A 32 -2.07 10.82 8.74
N PRO A 33 -1.50 10.89 9.95
CA PRO A 33 -2.23 10.69 11.20
C PRO A 33 -3.44 11.62 11.36
N GLU A 34 -3.33 12.86 10.85
CA GLU A 34 -4.38 13.89 10.89
C GLU A 34 -5.41 13.78 9.76
N ALA A 35 -5.33 12.74 8.91
CA ALA A 35 -6.24 12.58 7.78
C ALA A 35 -7.69 12.48 8.25
N HIS A 36 -8.61 13.09 7.51
CA HIS A 36 -10.01 13.08 7.88
C HIS A 36 -10.55 11.64 7.84
N PHE A 37 -11.49 11.30 8.73
CA PHE A 37 -11.99 9.93 8.82
C PHE A 37 -12.61 9.43 7.50
N LEU A 38 -13.20 10.33 6.70
CA LEU A 38 -13.73 9.99 5.37
C LEU A 38 -12.63 9.59 4.40
N ASP A 39 -11.46 10.24 4.44
CA ASP A 39 -10.33 9.90 3.58
C ASP A 39 -9.86 8.48 3.88
N VAL A 40 -9.77 8.13 5.17
CA VAL A 40 -9.38 6.77 5.60
C VAL A 40 -10.40 5.71 5.16
N ILE A 41 -11.70 6.03 5.26
CA ILE A 41 -12.76 5.14 4.75
C ILE A 41 -12.63 4.95 3.24
N GLN A 42 -12.38 6.02 2.50
CA GLN A 42 -12.22 5.98 1.05
C GLN A 42 -10.99 5.15 0.65
N THR A 43 -9.83 5.39 1.27
CA THR A 43 -8.61 4.62 1.01
C THR A 43 -8.80 3.13 1.28
N ARG A 44 -9.46 2.76 2.39
CA ARG A 44 -9.76 1.35 2.72
C ARG A 44 -10.74 0.73 1.73
N SER A 45 -11.70 1.51 1.24
CA SER A 45 -12.64 1.07 0.20
C SER A 45 -11.92 0.81 -1.13
N GLY A 46 -10.90 1.62 -1.48
CA GLY A 46 -10.03 1.38 -2.64
C GLY A 46 -9.32 0.03 -2.57
N ILE A 47 -8.71 -0.31 -1.43
CA ILE A 47 -8.07 -1.65 -1.23
C ILE A 47 -9.09 -2.77 -1.39
N THR A 48 -10.29 -2.59 -0.84
CA THR A 48 -11.37 -3.58 -0.96
C THR A 48 -11.82 -3.74 -2.42
N ALA A 49 -11.92 -2.65 -3.17
CA ALA A 49 -12.23 -2.68 -4.59
C ALA A 49 -11.15 -3.43 -5.40
N LEU A 50 -9.86 -3.21 -5.10
CA LEU A 50 -8.77 -3.99 -5.70
C LEU A 50 -8.90 -5.50 -5.39
N ALA A 51 -9.26 -5.87 -4.16
CA ALA A 51 -9.41 -7.27 -3.78
C ALA A 51 -10.54 -8.00 -4.55
N LEU A 52 -11.50 -7.23 -5.05
CA LEU A 52 -12.63 -7.69 -5.86
C LEU A 52 -12.43 -7.50 -7.37
N SER A 53 -11.43 -6.72 -7.77
CA SER A 53 -11.14 -6.44 -9.17
C SER A 53 -10.64 -7.67 -9.92
N ARG A 54 -10.69 -7.59 -11.25
CA ARG A 54 -10.06 -8.60 -12.12
C ARG A 54 -8.57 -8.72 -11.76
N HIS A 55 -8.08 -9.96 -11.79
CA HIS A 55 -6.66 -10.24 -11.65
C HIS A 55 -5.88 -9.56 -12.76
N GLU A 56 -4.89 -8.78 -12.37
CA GLU A 56 -4.04 -7.98 -13.24
C GLU A 56 -2.63 -7.95 -12.63
N VAL A 57 -1.65 -8.38 -13.41
CA VAL A 57 -0.23 -8.39 -13.07
C VAL A 57 0.53 -8.02 -14.33
N ASP A 58 1.46 -7.07 -14.19
CA ASP A 58 2.43 -6.77 -15.24
C ASP A 58 3.71 -7.59 -15.00
N PRO A 59 4.00 -8.59 -15.84
CA PRO A 59 5.15 -9.48 -15.64
C PRO A 59 6.50 -8.75 -15.73
N GLU A 60 6.58 -7.63 -16.45
CA GLU A 60 7.84 -6.87 -16.59
C GLU A 60 8.24 -6.21 -15.26
N ASN A 61 7.25 -5.83 -14.44
CA ASN A 61 7.43 -5.07 -13.22
C ASN A 61 7.45 -5.93 -11.93
N VAL A 62 7.25 -7.25 -12.02
CA VAL A 62 7.15 -8.14 -10.84
C VAL A 62 8.38 -8.08 -9.94
N ALA A 63 9.59 -8.10 -10.52
CA ALA A 63 10.83 -8.09 -9.75
C ALA A 63 11.02 -6.77 -8.99
N ASP A 64 10.78 -5.65 -9.67
CA ASP A 64 10.94 -4.31 -9.10
C ASP A 64 9.86 -3.98 -8.07
N LEU A 65 8.62 -4.45 -8.26
CA LEU A 65 7.56 -4.34 -7.26
C LEU A 65 7.89 -5.12 -5.98
N ARG A 66 8.45 -6.33 -6.11
CA ARG A 66 8.90 -7.13 -4.94
C ARG A 66 10.05 -6.47 -4.22
N LEU A 67 11.02 -5.93 -4.96
CA LEU A 67 12.13 -5.17 -4.39
C LEU A 67 11.61 -3.93 -3.65
N SER A 68 10.69 -3.18 -4.26
CA SER A 68 10.05 -2.01 -3.66
C SER A 68 9.28 -2.36 -2.39
N ALA A 69 8.54 -3.47 -2.38
CA ALA A 69 7.84 -3.95 -1.18
C ALA A 69 8.79 -4.28 -0.02
N ALA A 70 9.93 -4.91 -0.32
CA ALA A 70 10.97 -5.19 0.67
C ALA A 70 11.61 -3.91 1.20
N MET A 71 11.94 -2.99 0.29
CA MET A 71 12.49 -1.68 0.60
C MET A 71 11.57 -0.85 1.52
N VAL A 72 10.27 -0.81 1.24
CA VAL A 72 9.27 -0.18 2.11
C VAL A 72 9.27 -0.78 3.52
N THR A 73 9.37 -2.10 3.62
CA THR A 73 9.39 -2.80 4.93
C THR A 73 10.67 -2.49 5.71
N MET A 74 11.83 -2.54 5.04
CA MET A 74 13.13 -2.26 5.65
C MET A 74 13.26 -0.84 6.16
N ASN A 75 12.58 0.12 5.52
CA ASN A 75 12.59 1.54 5.90
C ASN A 75 11.27 1.95 6.57
N SER A 76 10.60 1.02 7.26
CA SER A 76 9.31 1.30 7.92
C SER A 76 9.38 2.39 9.00
N GLU A 77 10.57 2.69 9.52
CA GLU A 77 10.83 3.81 10.43
C GLU A 77 10.70 5.20 9.75
N GLU A 78 10.76 5.27 8.42
CA GLU A 78 10.51 6.51 7.67
C GLU A 78 9.01 6.79 7.48
N PHE A 79 8.13 5.84 7.80
CA PHE A 79 6.68 6.00 7.72
C PHE A 79 6.09 6.45 9.05
N HIS A 80 4.84 6.92 9.02
CA HIS A 80 4.11 7.32 10.22
C HIS A 80 3.95 6.19 11.25
N SER A 81 3.86 4.94 10.79
CA SER A 81 3.93 3.76 11.64
C SER A 81 4.35 2.52 10.83
N THR A 82 4.76 1.47 11.55
CA THR A 82 5.04 0.17 10.93
C THR A 82 3.83 -0.38 10.17
N GLU A 83 2.62 -0.23 10.70
CA GLU A 83 1.39 -0.68 10.04
C GLU A 83 1.16 0.04 8.70
N HIS A 84 1.44 1.35 8.63
CA HIS A 84 1.33 2.12 7.39
C HIS A 84 2.32 1.61 6.32
N ALA A 85 3.58 1.38 6.70
CA ALA A 85 4.57 0.80 5.82
C ALA A 85 4.17 -0.62 5.35
N LEU A 86 3.66 -1.45 6.27
CA LEU A 86 3.20 -2.81 5.94
C LEU A 86 2.00 -2.80 4.99
N ALA A 87 1.07 -1.85 5.13
CA ALA A 87 -0.02 -1.68 4.18
C ALA A 87 0.50 -1.37 2.77
N CYS A 88 1.43 -0.41 2.62
CA CYS A 88 2.08 -0.10 1.34
C CYS A 88 2.80 -1.32 0.75
N SER A 89 3.61 -2.00 1.58
CA SER A 89 4.36 -3.20 1.15
C SER A 89 3.45 -4.32 0.66
N ARG A 90 2.32 -4.56 1.33
CA ARG A 90 1.36 -5.59 0.94
C ARG A 90 0.64 -5.29 -0.36
N ILE A 91 0.34 -4.03 -0.65
CA ILE A 91 -0.23 -3.63 -1.95
C ILE A 91 0.76 -3.90 -3.09
N LEU A 92 2.03 -3.52 -2.92
CA LEU A 92 3.09 -3.79 -3.91
C LEU A 92 3.30 -5.29 -4.12
N THR A 93 3.33 -6.06 -3.02
CA THR A 93 3.44 -7.53 -3.08
C THR A 93 2.25 -8.15 -3.80
N ALA A 94 1.04 -7.64 -3.57
CA ALA A 94 -0.18 -8.12 -4.23
C ALA A 94 -0.18 -7.81 -5.73
N ALA A 95 0.31 -6.64 -6.15
CA ALA A 95 0.45 -6.29 -7.56
C ALA A 95 1.47 -7.18 -8.30
N ALA A 96 2.46 -7.71 -7.59
CA ALA A 96 3.45 -8.65 -8.10
C ALA A 96 3.07 -10.14 -7.95
N CYS A 97 1.84 -10.43 -7.51
CA CYS A 97 1.37 -11.76 -7.19
C CYS A 97 0.48 -12.32 -8.31
N ASP A 98 0.96 -13.34 -9.02
CA ASP A 98 0.19 -13.97 -10.11
C ASP A 98 -0.88 -14.97 -9.62
N ASN A 99 -0.90 -15.30 -8.33
CA ASN A 99 -1.95 -16.15 -7.77
C ASN A 99 -3.14 -15.28 -7.28
N PRO A 100 -4.35 -15.41 -7.85
CA PRO A 100 -5.47 -14.54 -7.49
C PRO A 100 -5.93 -14.68 -6.03
N ALA A 101 -5.84 -15.87 -5.45
CA ALA A 101 -6.24 -16.11 -4.06
C ALA A 101 -5.24 -15.46 -3.09
N GLU A 102 -3.94 -15.62 -3.37
CA GLU A 102 -2.87 -15.02 -2.59
C GLU A 102 -2.87 -13.49 -2.72
N ARG A 103 -3.08 -12.95 -3.93
CA ARG A 103 -3.30 -11.53 -4.17
C ARG A 103 -4.41 -10.98 -3.28
N ARG A 104 -5.55 -11.66 -3.21
CA ARG A 104 -6.68 -11.25 -2.38
C ARG A 104 -6.32 -11.26 -0.90
N ARG A 105 -5.62 -12.30 -0.43
CA ARG A 105 -5.14 -12.40 0.95
C ARG A 105 -4.21 -11.24 1.31
N LEU A 106 -3.26 -10.91 0.44
CA LEU A 106 -2.34 -9.79 0.63
C LEU A 106 -3.07 -8.45 0.70
N LEU A 107 -4.09 -8.22 -0.12
CA LEU A 107 -4.92 -7.02 -0.05
C LEU A 107 -5.77 -6.96 1.23
N GLN A 108 -6.26 -8.10 1.71
CA GLN A 108 -6.94 -8.19 3.01
C GLN A 108 -5.98 -7.86 4.17
N GLU A 109 -4.73 -8.32 4.11
CA GLU A 109 -3.70 -7.94 5.08
C GLU A 109 -3.40 -6.45 5.03
N ALA A 110 -3.24 -5.86 3.83
CA ALA A 110 -3.05 -4.42 3.68
C ALA A 110 -4.20 -3.62 4.32
N HIS A 111 -5.44 -4.04 4.08
CA HIS A 111 -6.61 -3.45 4.72
C HIS A 111 -6.57 -3.61 6.24
N GLY A 112 -6.20 -4.80 6.75
CA GLY A 112 -6.06 -5.07 8.18
C GLY A 112 -5.01 -4.19 8.86
N TYR A 113 -3.87 -3.96 8.20
CA TYR A 113 -2.86 -3.03 8.70
C TYR A 113 -3.38 -1.59 8.77
N LEU A 114 -4.13 -1.12 7.77
CA LEU A 114 -4.75 0.21 7.85
C LEU A 114 -5.79 0.34 8.96
N VAL A 115 -6.53 -0.74 9.29
CA VAL A 115 -7.42 -0.75 10.46
C VAL A 115 -6.60 -0.60 11.76
N GLY A 116 -5.47 -1.31 11.87
CA GLY A 116 -4.56 -1.18 13.01
C GLY A 116 -3.96 0.21 13.14
N TRP A 117 -3.52 0.79 12.02
CA TRP A 117 -3.03 2.17 11.94
C TRP A 117 -4.08 3.19 12.39
N ASP A 118 -5.31 3.10 11.86
CA ASP A 118 -6.42 4.00 12.19
C ASP A 118 -6.83 3.87 13.67
N SER A 119 -6.81 2.65 14.21
CA SER A 119 -7.07 2.43 15.64
C SER A 119 -5.99 3.07 16.51
N THR A 120 -4.73 2.96 16.11
CA THR A 120 -3.58 3.47 16.87
C THR A 120 -3.53 5.00 16.88
N ARG A 121 -3.81 5.64 15.75
CA ARG A 121 -3.85 7.13 15.69
C ARG A 121 -5.01 7.70 16.51
N ASN A 122 -6.16 7.02 16.56
CA ASN A 122 -7.31 7.44 17.36
C ASN A 122 -7.15 7.25 18.87
N GLN A 123 -6.16 6.45 19.32
CA GLN A 123 -5.84 6.28 20.75
C GLN A 123 -4.86 7.34 21.29
N LYS A 124 -4.19 8.07 20.41
CA LYS A 124 -3.23 9.14 20.78
C LYS A 124 -3.84 10.55 20.74
N GLY A 125 -5.14 10.65 20.44
CA GLY A 125 -5.93 11.89 20.41
C GLY A 125 -6.73 12.12 21.68
#